data_AF-A0A4Q2UT77-F1
#
_entry.id   AF-A0A4Q2UT77-F1
#
_cell.length_a   1.000
_cell.length_b   1.000
_cell.length_c   1.000
_cell.angle_alpha   90.00
_cell.angle_beta   90.00
_cell.angle_gamma   90.00
#
_symmetry.space_group_name_H-M   'P 1'
#
loop_
_entity.id
_entity.type
_entity.pdbx_description
1 polymer ?
#
loop_
_entity_poly.entity_id
_entity_poly.type
_entity_poly.pdbx_seq_one_letter_code
_entity_poly.pdbx_strand_id
1 'polypeptide(L)'
;HIVTDNEEVLNRWTGFLEATLTYRQGSMTSLMAFDDGAMAQYWQTEMTREFGNQPRDPEQEELDIAGVKRVCQNLHIYTSQWTLQTNFRLSDVRRREKLNFTEFRGFIRLMKQRHDVQRIIRSIAAKPEIGMTFAEFLAFLRDIQGEDVDSNLSMWEKQFAYLSRRYRPDAVETSDAADDMLVMSEAAFVR
;
A
#
# COMPACT_ATOMS: atom_id res chain seq x y z
N HIS A 1 -18.53 -22.24 2.83
CA HIS A 1 -18.60 -23.70 2.77
C HIS A 1 -18.88 -24.09 1.33
N ILE A 2 -18.00 -24.86 0.68
CA ILE A 2 -18.22 -25.37 -0.69
C ILE A 2 -18.50 -26.87 -0.57
N VAL A 3 -19.51 -27.35 -1.28
CA VAL A 3 -19.83 -28.78 -1.40
C VAL A 3 -19.58 -29.16 -2.85
N THR A 4 -18.78 -30.20 -3.10
CA THR A 4 -18.40 -30.64 -4.44
C THR A 4 -18.78 -32.09 -4.66
N ASP A 5 -19.08 -32.45 -5.91
CA ASP A 5 -19.63 -33.75 -6.28
C ASP A 5 -18.63 -34.91 -6.20
N ASN A 6 -17.32 -34.62 -6.30
CA ASN A 6 -16.25 -35.59 -6.10
C ASN A 6 -14.97 -34.94 -5.54
N GLU A 7 -14.07 -35.79 -5.04
CA GLU A 7 -12.80 -35.38 -4.43
C GLU A 7 -11.84 -34.71 -5.43
N GLU A 8 -11.90 -35.09 -6.71
CA GLU A 8 -11.09 -34.46 -7.77
C GLU A 8 -11.46 -32.99 -7.99
N VAL A 9 -12.76 -32.67 -7.99
CA VAL A 9 -13.26 -31.30 -8.15
C VAL A 9 -12.91 -30.47 -6.91
N LEU A 10 -13.00 -31.05 -5.71
CA LEU A 10 -12.52 -30.41 -4.48
C LEU A 10 -11.04 -30.05 -4.59
N ASN A 11 -10.19 -31.00 -5.00
CA ASN A 11 -8.75 -30.80 -5.12
C ASN A 11 -8.39 -29.74 -6.17
N ARG A 12 -9.13 -29.68 -7.30
CA ARG A 12 -8.95 -28.61 -8.29
C ARG A 12 -9.32 -27.24 -7.74
N TRP A 13 -10.45 -27.14 -7.02
CA TRP A 13 -10.88 -25.87 -6.41
C TRP A 13 -9.92 -25.43 -5.31
N THR A 14 -9.51 -26.33 -4.42
CA THR A 14 -8.56 -26.03 -3.35
C THR A 14 -7.20 -25.63 -3.93
N GLY A 15 -6.67 -26.37 -4.90
CA GLY A 15 -5.41 -26.03 -5.56
C GLY A 15 -5.47 -24.70 -6.33
N PHE A 16 -6.60 -24.41 -7.00
CA PHE A 16 -6.80 -23.12 -7.66
C PHE A 16 -6.90 -21.97 -6.64
N LEU A 17 -7.63 -22.16 -5.54
CA LEU A 17 -7.76 -21.17 -4.48
C LEU A 17 -6.43 -20.94 -3.76
N GLU A 18 -5.68 -21.99 -3.45
CA GLU A 18 -4.33 -21.90 -2.89
C GLU A 18 -3.36 -21.22 -3.85
N ALA A 19 -3.37 -21.55 -5.14
CA ALA A 19 -2.55 -20.88 -6.14
C ALA A 19 -2.93 -19.40 -6.28
N THR A 20 -4.23 -19.09 -6.27
CA THR A 20 -4.74 -17.72 -6.33
C THR A 20 -4.39 -16.93 -5.07
N LEU A 21 -4.50 -17.56 -3.90
CA LEU A 21 -4.16 -16.96 -2.61
C LEU A 21 -2.65 -16.77 -2.49
N THR A 22 -1.83 -17.73 -2.91
CA THR A 22 -0.36 -17.64 -2.95
C THR A 22 0.10 -16.58 -3.95
N TYR A 23 -0.52 -16.50 -5.12
CA TYR A 23 -0.27 -15.47 -6.11
C TYR A 23 -0.63 -14.07 -5.59
N ARG A 24 -1.78 -13.94 -4.93
CA ARG A 24 -2.20 -12.68 -4.30
C ARG A 24 -1.34 -12.34 -3.10
N GLN A 25 -0.94 -13.31 -2.28
CA GLN A 25 0.00 -13.11 -1.18
C GLN A 25 1.37 -12.67 -1.70
N GLY A 26 1.91 -13.32 -2.73
CA GLY A 26 3.15 -12.92 -3.41
C GLY A 26 3.06 -11.51 -4.02
N SER A 27 1.91 -11.16 -4.60
CA SER A 27 1.64 -9.82 -5.12
C SER A 27 1.47 -8.78 -4.00
N MET A 28 0.89 -9.15 -2.86
CA MET A 28 0.82 -8.32 -1.65
C MET A 28 2.21 -8.15 -1.01
N THR A 29 3.11 -9.14 -1.11
CA THR A 29 4.53 -8.97 -0.75
C THR A 29 5.24 -7.98 -1.68
N SER A 30 4.84 -7.92 -2.95
CA SER A 30 5.31 -6.89 -3.90
C SER A 30 4.76 -5.48 -3.59
N LEU A 31 3.59 -5.37 -2.94
CA LEU A 31 3.06 -4.11 -2.38
C LEU A 31 3.78 -3.70 -1.08
N MET A 32 4.24 -4.66 -0.28
CA MET A 32 5.03 -4.43 0.94
C MET A 32 6.47 -3.95 0.69
N ALA A 33 7.05 -4.22 -0.49
CA ALA A 33 8.48 -4.09 -0.76
C ALA A 33 8.87 -2.91 -1.68
N PHE A 34 8.07 -1.85 -1.72
CA PHE A 34 8.49 -0.60 -2.34
C PHE A 34 9.44 0.18 -1.42
N ASP A 35 10.59 -0.42 -1.15
CA ASP A 35 11.80 0.34 -0.90
C ASP A 35 12.12 1.17 -2.15
N ASP A 36 12.78 2.32 -1.97
CA ASP A 36 13.19 3.19 -3.08
C ASP A 36 14.05 2.43 -4.10
N GLY A 37 14.79 1.40 -3.66
CA GLY A 37 15.56 0.52 -4.54
C GLY A 37 14.71 -0.24 -5.55
N ALA A 38 13.56 -0.78 -5.14
CA ALA A 38 12.66 -1.50 -6.05
C ALA A 38 12.03 -0.55 -7.08
N MET A 39 11.65 0.66 -6.66
CA MET A 39 11.13 1.68 -7.58
C MET A 39 12.17 2.06 -8.64
N ALA A 40 13.42 2.23 -8.23
CA ALA A 40 14.52 2.52 -9.15
C ALA A 40 14.72 1.39 -10.17
N GLN A 41 14.58 0.12 -9.77
CA GLN A 41 14.70 -1.01 -10.70
C GLN A 41 13.61 -1.04 -11.76
N TYR A 42 12.34 -0.79 -11.38
CA TYR A 42 11.25 -0.73 -12.36
C TYR A 42 11.41 0.45 -13.31
N TRP A 43 11.82 1.59 -12.78
CA TRP A 43 12.15 2.76 -13.60
C TRP A 43 13.25 2.44 -14.62
N GLN A 44 14.37 1.86 -14.16
CA GLN A 44 15.47 1.48 -15.05
C GLN A 44 15.05 0.43 -16.08
N THR A 45 14.15 -0.49 -15.73
CA THR A 45 13.60 -1.47 -16.67
C THR A 45 12.83 -0.80 -17.80
N GLU A 46 11.95 0.16 -17.50
CA GLU A 46 11.24 0.89 -18.56
C GLU A 46 12.16 1.82 -19.35
N MET A 47 13.13 2.48 -18.72
CA MET A 47 14.11 3.33 -19.43
C MET A 47 14.96 2.50 -20.40
N THR A 48 15.41 1.31 -19.98
CA THR A 48 16.11 0.39 -20.87
C THR A 48 15.21 -0.14 -21.98
N ARG A 49 13.89 -0.23 -21.76
CA ARG A 49 12.94 -0.60 -22.80
C ARG A 49 12.77 0.47 -23.86
N GLU A 50 12.72 1.75 -23.47
CA GLU A 50 12.58 2.87 -24.42
C GLU A 50 13.88 3.21 -25.13
N PHE A 51 15.00 3.23 -24.42
CA PHE A 51 16.28 3.76 -24.91
C PHE A 51 17.36 2.68 -25.15
N GLY A 52 17.09 1.42 -24.82
CA GLY A 52 18.10 0.36 -24.83
C GLY A 52 19.20 0.55 -23.77
N ASN A 53 20.35 -0.09 -23.98
CA ASN A 53 21.52 -0.01 -23.09
C ASN A 53 22.48 1.13 -23.43
N GLN A 54 21.99 2.20 -24.06
CA GLN A 54 22.83 3.36 -24.42
C GLN A 54 23.06 4.27 -23.20
N PRO A 55 24.24 4.94 -23.10
CA PRO A 55 24.43 6.00 -22.12
C PRO A 55 23.38 7.09 -22.32
N ARG A 56 22.68 7.44 -21.26
CA ARG A 56 21.55 8.39 -21.29
C ARG A 56 21.69 9.43 -20.21
N ASP A 57 21.24 10.64 -20.52
CA ASP A 57 21.13 11.72 -19.56
C ASP A 57 19.89 11.47 -18.68
N PRO A 58 19.99 11.50 -17.34
CA PRO A 58 18.84 11.40 -16.44
C PRO A 58 17.70 12.38 -16.76
N GLU A 59 18.01 13.54 -17.36
CA GLU A 59 16.99 14.52 -17.75
C GLU A 59 16.12 14.08 -18.94
N GLN A 60 16.58 13.09 -19.72
CA GLN A 60 15.85 12.50 -20.84
C GLN A 60 14.94 11.34 -20.41
N GLU A 61 15.15 10.81 -19.20
CA GLU A 61 14.37 9.70 -18.67
C GLU A 61 12.97 10.18 -18.23
N GLU A 62 11.96 9.88 -19.05
CA GLU A 62 10.57 10.26 -18.76
C GLU A 62 9.60 9.14 -19.18
N LEU A 63 8.55 8.91 -18.39
CA LEU A 63 7.49 7.94 -18.69
C LEU A 63 6.19 8.62 -19.04
N ASP A 64 5.62 8.26 -20.20
CA ASP A 64 4.25 8.62 -20.54
C ASP A 64 3.22 7.77 -19.77
N ILE A 65 1.94 8.09 -19.96
CA ILE A 65 0.83 7.37 -19.31
C ILE A 65 0.82 5.87 -19.66
N ALA A 66 1.31 5.47 -20.83
CA ALA A 66 1.36 4.09 -21.25
C ALA A 66 2.47 3.31 -20.51
N GLY A 67 3.63 3.95 -20.33
CA GLY A 67 4.72 3.45 -19.48
C GLY A 67 4.29 3.27 -18.05
N VAL A 68 3.68 4.30 -17.47
CA VAL A 68 3.15 4.23 -16.10
C VAL A 68 2.11 3.10 -15.96
N LYS A 69 1.20 2.91 -16.93
CA LYS A 69 0.25 1.79 -16.93
C LYS A 69 0.93 0.42 -16.92
N ARG A 70 1.99 0.22 -17.72
CA ARG A 70 2.74 -1.04 -17.73
C ARG A 70 3.41 -1.30 -16.39
N VAL A 71 4.01 -0.27 -15.81
CA VAL A 71 4.61 -0.38 -14.47
C VAL A 71 3.54 -0.77 -13.45
N CYS A 72 2.38 -0.12 -13.45
CA CYS A 72 1.26 -0.52 -12.59
C CYS A 72 0.82 -1.97 -12.82
N GLN A 73 0.74 -2.44 -14.07
CA GLN A 73 0.39 -3.84 -14.39
C GLN A 73 1.43 -4.83 -13.87
N ASN A 74 2.72 -4.55 -14.07
CA ASN A 74 3.82 -5.37 -13.55
C ASN A 74 3.81 -5.41 -12.02
N LEU A 75 3.42 -4.30 -11.39
CA LEU A 75 3.22 -4.17 -9.96
C LEU A 75 1.88 -4.73 -9.47
N HIS A 76 1.04 -5.29 -10.35
CA HIS A 76 -0.29 -5.80 -10.03
C HIS A 76 -1.20 -4.76 -9.33
N ILE A 77 -0.97 -3.47 -9.61
CA ILE A 77 -1.81 -2.37 -9.17
C ILE A 77 -3.00 -2.28 -10.12
N TYR A 78 -4.09 -2.93 -9.74
CA TYR A 78 -5.35 -2.89 -10.47
C TYR A 78 -6.22 -1.74 -9.95
N THR A 79 -6.23 -0.61 -10.66
CA THR A 79 -7.07 0.54 -10.36
C THR A 79 -7.97 0.90 -11.55
N SER A 80 -8.95 1.76 -11.32
CA SER A 80 -9.76 2.31 -12.41
C SER A 80 -8.89 3.18 -13.32
N GLN A 81 -9.21 3.20 -14.62
CA GLN A 81 -8.51 4.08 -15.57
C GLN A 81 -8.57 5.55 -15.15
N TRP A 82 -9.70 5.98 -14.57
CA TRP A 82 -9.90 7.34 -14.10
C TRP A 82 -8.95 7.69 -12.95
N THR A 83 -8.79 6.80 -11.97
CA THR A 83 -7.86 6.98 -10.85
C THR A 83 -6.42 7.09 -11.35
N LEU A 84 -6.01 6.20 -12.24
CA LEU A 84 -4.66 6.21 -12.83
C LEU A 84 -4.39 7.52 -13.57
N GLN A 85 -5.32 7.98 -14.41
CA GLN A 85 -5.18 9.24 -15.13
C GLN A 85 -5.13 10.45 -14.20
N THR A 86 -5.96 10.45 -13.15
CA THR A 86 -5.99 11.54 -12.17
C THR A 86 -4.67 11.62 -11.41
N ASN A 87 -4.18 10.50 -10.88
CA ASN A 87 -2.92 10.44 -10.15
C ASN A 87 -1.73 10.79 -11.04
N PHE A 88 -1.75 10.39 -12.32
CA PHE A 88 -0.73 10.79 -13.28
C PHE A 88 -0.69 12.30 -13.47
N ARG A 89 -1.84 12.94 -13.71
CA ARG A 89 -1.94 14.40 -13.85
C ARG A 89 -1.53 15.15 -12.59
N LEU A 90 -1.85 14.62 -11.41
CA LEU A 90 -1.41 15.20 -10.14
C LEU A 90 0.11 15.12 -9.95
N SER A 91 0.75 14.12 -10.55
CA SER A 91 2.19 13.88 -10.43
C SER A 91 3.00 14.56 -11.54
N ASP A 92 2.40 14.86 -12.69
CA ASP A 92 3.00 15.64 -13.79
C ASP A 92 3.05 17.14 -13.45
N VAL A 93 3.89 17.49 -12.48
CA VAL A 93 4.04 18.87 -12.00
C VAL A 93 4.60 19.77 -13.11
N ARG A 94 5.47 19.22 -13.97
CA ARG A 94 6.06 19.93 -15.11
C ARG A 94 5.12 20.08 -16.30
N ARG A 95 3.95 19.42 -16.30
CA ARG A 95 2.93 19.44 -17.37
C ARG A 95 3.51 19.04 -18.73
N ARG A 96 4.35 18.01 -18.75
CA ARG A 96 4.97 17.49 -19.98
C ARG A 96 4.23 16.30 -20.58
N GLU A 97 3.13 15.89 -19.95
CA GLU A 97 2.43 14.63 -20.25
C GLU A 97 3.34 13.40 -20.06
N LYS A 98 4.42 13.58 -19.30
CA LYS A 98 5.39 12.54 -18.93
C LYS A 98 5.95 12.81 -17.54
N LEU A 99 6.23 11.75 -16.79
CA LEU A 99 6.80 11.81 -15.46
C LEU A 99 8.29 11.53 -15.52
N ASN A 100 9.13 12.36 -14.88
CA ASN A 100 10.50 11.96 -14.53
C ASN A 100 10.50 11.04 -13.31
N PHE A 101 11.67 10.57 -12.87
CA PHE A 101 11.75 9.63 -11.74
C PHE A 101 11.16 10.19 -10.44
N THR A 102 11.36 11.48 -10.14
CA THR A 102 10.81 12.13 -8.95
C THR A 102 9.29 12.19 -8.97
N GLU A 103 8.72 12.60 -10.10
CA GLU A 103 7.27 12.64 -10.33
C GLU A 103 6.67 11.22 -10.31
N PHE A 104 7.36 10.24 -10.90
CA PHE A 104 6.97 8.83 -10.86
C PHE A 104 6.95 8.27 -9.44
N ARG A 105 7.93 8.61 -8.59
CA ARG A 105 7.91 8.25 -7.16
C ARG A 105 6.70 8.84 -6.45
N GLY A 106 6.35 10.11 -6.74
CA GLY A 106 5.13 10.76 -6.27
C GLY A 106 3.86 10.02 -6.72
N PHE A 107 3.80 9.66 -8.00
CA PHE A 107 2.70 8.89 -8.57
C PHE A 107 2.50 7.55 -7.87
N ILE A 108 3.58 6.78 -7.67
CA ILE A 108 3.50 5.48 -6.98
C ILE A 108 3.04 5.67 -5.52
N ARG A 109 3.47 6.74 -4.85
CA ARG A 109 2.96 7.06 -3.50
C ARG A 109 1.46 7.31 -3.49
N LEU A 110 0.92 8.07 -4.46
CA LEU A 110 -0.53 8.27 -4.59
C LEU A 110 -1.26 6.96 -4.90
N MET A 111 -0.70 6.12 -5.77
CA MET A 111 -1.28 4.83 -6.13
C MET A 111 -1.35 3.84 -4.96
N LYS A 112 -0.49 3.99 -3.95
CA LYS A 112 -0.51 3.19 -2.71
C LYS A 112 -1.52 3.68 -1.69
N GLN A 113 -2.03 4.89 -1.81
CA GLN A 113 -2.95 5.42 -0.80
C GLN A 113 -4.24 4.62 -0.80
N ARG A 114 -4.55 4.03 0.35
CA ARG A 114 -5.78 3.29 0.58
C ARG A 114 -6.86 4.26 1.07
N HIS A 115 -7.47 5.00 0.14
CA HIS A 115 -8.50 5.99 0.50
C HIS A 115 -9.69 5.40 1.25
N ASP A 116 -9.99 4.12 1.04
CA ASP A 116 -10.95 3.33 1.82
C ASP A 116 -10.55 3.25 3.30
N VAL A 117 -9.29 2.91 3.56
CA VAL A 117 -8.71 2.86 4.90
C VAL A 117 -8.61 4.26 5.51
N GLN A 118 -8.18 5.27 4.76
CA GLN A 118 -8.18 6.66 5.20
C GLN A 118 -9.56 7.10 5.67
N ARG A 119 -10.61 6.72 4.92
CA ARG A 119 -11.99 7.02 5.28
C ARG A 119 -12.40 6.32 6.57
N ILE A 120 -12.00 5.07 6.78
CA ILE A 120 -12.24 4.34 8.02
C ILE A 120 -11.55 5.04 9.20
N ILE A 121 -10.26 5.34 9.09
CA ILE A 121 -9.50 6.03 10.15
C ILE A 121 -10.13 7.38 10.47
N ARG A 122 -10.50 8.17 9.45
CA ARG A 122 -11.20 9.45 9.63
C ARG A 122 -12.57 9.32 10.29
N SER A 123 -13.20 8.16 10.19
CA SER A 123 -14.50 7.90 10.82
C SER A 123 -14.42 7.44 12.27
N ILE A 124 -13.26 6.95 12.72
CA ILE A 124 -13.09 6.33 14.05
C ILE A 124 -12.10 7.04 14.96
N ALA A 125 -11.08 7.71 14.40
CA ALA A 125 -10.11 8.47 15.18
C ALA A 125 -10.60 9.91 15.38
N ALA A 126 -10.49 10.42 16.61
CA ALA A 126 -10.81 11.80 16.95
C ALA A 126 -9.83 12.80 16.31
N LYS A 127 -8.57 12.37 16.11
CA LYS A 127 -7.51 13.14 15.45
C LYS A 127 -6.85 12.31 14.34
N PRO A 128 -7.51 12.12 13.18
CA PRO A 128 -7.05 11.23 12.12
C PRO A 128 -5.64 11.55 11.60
N GLU A 129 -5.24 12.81 11.64
CA GLU A 129 -3.92 13.30 11.25
C GLU A 129 -2.78 12.87 12.19
N ILE A 130 -3.09 12.59 13.46
CA ILE A 130 -2.13 12.07 14.45
C ILE A 130 -2.11 10.54 14.41
N GLY A 131 -3.26 9.93 14.16
CA GLY A 131 -3.44 8.49 14.14
C GLY A 131 -4.47 8.04 15.18
N MET A 132 -4.66 6.73 15.25
CA MET A 132 -5.63 6.10 16.12
C MET A 132 -5.00 5.70 17.45
N THR A 133 -5.65 6.03 18.55
CA THR A 133 -5.26 5.62 19.90
C THR A 133 -5.65 4.17 20.17
N PHE A 134 -5.07 3.56 21.21
CA PHE A 134 -5.43 2.19 21.59
C PHE A 134 -6.91 2.05 21.97
N ALA A 135 -7.48 3.05 22.66
CA ALA A 135 -8.88 3.05 23.03
C ALA A 135 -9.81 3.06 21.79
N GLU A 136 -9.51 3.91 20.80
CA GLU A 136 -10.25 3.96 19.54
C GLU A 136 -10.10 2.67 18.73
N PHE A 137 -8.92 2.05 18.77
CA PHE A 137 -8.69 0.75 18.14
C PHE A 137 -9.55 -0.36 18.76
N LEU A 138 -9.61 -0.44 20.09
CA LEU A 138 -10.46 -1.43 20.76
C LEU A 138 -11.95 -1.18 20.52
N ALA A 139 -12.39 0.09 20.51
CA ALA A 139 -13.76 0.44 20.19
C ALA A 139 -14.12 0.02 18.75
N PHE A 140 -13.23 0.27 17.78
CA PHE A 140 -13.41 -0.21 16.41
C PHE A 140 -13.53 -1.74 16.33
N LEU A 141 -12.65 -2.47 17.03
CA LEU A 141 -12.70 -3.93 17.04
C LEU A 141 -14.00 -4.46 17.64
N ARG A 142 -14.44 -3.92 18.78
CA ARG A 142 -15.66 -4.35 19.46
C ARG A 142 -16.92 -3.95 18.70
N ASP A 143 -17.05 -2.66 18.36
CA ASP A 143 -18.32 -2.07 17.94
C ASP A 143 -18.54 -2.15 16.43
N ILE A 144 -17.47 -2.26 15.64
CA ILE A 144 -17.55 -2.30 14.17
C ILE A 144 -17.13 -3.67 13.61
N GLN A 145 -16.08 -4.29 14.14
CA GLN A 145 -15.66 -5.63 13.68
C GLN A 145 -16.36 -6.77 14.44
N GLY A 146 -16.97 -6.50 15.60
CA GLY A 146 -17.66 -7.51 16.41
C GLY A 146 -16.74 -8.48 17.13
N GLU A 147 -15.49 -8.09 17.36
CA GLU A 147 -14.49 -8.91 18.03
C GLU A 147 -14.69 -8.92 19.56
N ASP A 148 -14.45 -10.07 20.17
CA ASP A 148 -14.41 -10.19 21.63
C ASP A 148 -13.05 -9.71 22.16
N VAL A 149 -12.97 -8.40 22.36
CA VAL A 149 -11.77 -7.73 22.86
C VAL A 149 -11.46 -8.11 24.30
N ASP A 150 -12.49 -8.30 25.11
CA ASP A 150 -12.37 -8.46 26.57
C ASP A 150 -11.79 -9.84 26.93
N SER A 151 -12.07 -10.86 26.13
CA SER A 151 -11.49 -12.21 26.29
C SER A 151 -9.96 -12.26 26.10
N ASN A 152 -9.35 -11.32 25.37
CA ASN A 152 -7.89 -11.33 25.17
C ASN A 152 -7.28 -9.94 24.94
N LEU A 153 -7.52 -9.03 25.89
CA LEU A 153 -7.01 -7.66 25.85
C LEU A 153 -5.49 -7.58 25.66
N SER A 154 -4.73 -8.49 26.29
CA SER A 154 -3.27 -8.51 26.22
C SER A 154 -2.72 -8.83 24.83
N MET A 155 -3.45 -9.61 24.03
CA MET A 155 -3.09 -9.90 22.65
C MET A 155 -3.31 -8.65 21.78
N TRP A 156 -4.45 -7.97 21.96
CA TRP A 156 -4.76 -6.74 21.23
C TRP A 156 -3.79 -5.61 21.56
N GLU A 157 -3.37 -5.48 22.81
CA GLU A 157 -2.34 -4.51 23.21
C GLU A 157 -1.00 -4.79 22.54
N LYS A 158 -0.55 -6.05 22.52
CA LYS A 158 0.67 -6.45 21.81
C LYS A 158 0.58 -6.18 20.31
N GLN A 159 -0.57 -6.48 19.70
CA GLN A 159 -0.80 -6.27 18.29
C GLN A 159 -0.80 -4.76 17.94
N PHE A 160 -1.47 -3.95 18.75
CA PHE A 160 -1.47 -2.50 18.61
C PHE A 160 -0.06 -1.92 18.74
N ALA A 161 0.69 -2.36 19.76
CA ALA A 161 2.06 -1.90 19.96
C ALA A 161 2.99 -2.29 18.81
N TYR A 162 2.83 -3.50 18.29
CA TYR A 162 3.55 -3.98 17.12
C TYR A 162 3.28 -3.12 15.88
N LEU A 163 2.01 -2.86 15.58
CA LEU A 163 1.60 -2.07 14.43
C LEU A 163 2.04 -0.60 14.56
N SER A 164 1.92 -0.02 15.76
CA SER A 164 2.29 1.37 16.01
C SER A 164 3.79 1.61 15.91
N ARG A 165 4.62 0.69 16.40
CA ARG A 165 6.09 0.80 16.35
C ARG A 165 6.65 0.54 14.96
N ARG A 166 6.09 -0.43 14.24
CA ARG A 166 6.62 -0.85 12.93
C ARG A 166 6.39 0.19 11.83
N TYR A 167 5.38 1.05 11.99
CA TYR A 167 4.94 1.99 10.94
C TYR A 167 4.87 3.44 11.46
N ARG A 168 5.76 3.79 12.39
CA ARG A 168 5.94 5.19 12.84
C ARG A 168 6.50 6.01 11.66
N PRO A 169 5.91 7.17 11.32
CA PRO A 169 6.50 8.05 10.30
C PRO A 169 7.84 8.62 10.79
N ASP A 170 8.86 8.64 9.94
CA ASP A 170 10.20 9.21 10.22
C ASP A 170 10.15 10.70 10.65
N ALA A 171 9.03 11.39 10.43
CA ALA A 171 8.87 12.82 10.72
C ALA A 171 8.63 13.16 12.21
N VAL A 172 8.54 12.19 13.12
CA VAL A 172 8.25 12.41 14.55
C VAL A 172 9.48 12.13 15.44
N GLU A 173 10.68 12.46 14.95
CA GLU A 173 11.93 12.36 15.73
C GLU A 173 12.27 13.63 16.54
N THR A 174 11.51 14.73 16.41
CA THR A 174 11.92 16.05 16.97
C THR A 174 11.01 16.63 18.06
N SER A 175 10.33 15.80 18.86
CA SER A 175 9.76 16.30 20.12
C SER A 175 9.83 15.26 21.24
N ASP A 176 10.69 15.53 22.22
CA ASP A 176 10.86 14.80 23.50
C ASP A 176 9.60 14.78 24.41
N ALA A 177 8.43 15.15 23.88
CA ALA A 177 7.15 15.14 24.58
C ALA A 177 6.12 14.14 23.99
N ALA A 178 6.47 13.41 22.93
CA ALA A 178 5.58 12.48 22.23
C ALA A 178 5.79 11.00 22.63
N ASP A 179 6.46 10.74 23.75
CA ASP A 179 6.72 9.37 24.24
C ASP A 179 5.51 8.72 24.93
N ASP A 180 4.47 9.52 25.27
CA ASP A 180 3.38 9.06 26.14
C ASP A 180 2.09 8.59 25.44
N MET A 181 1.95 8.77 24.12
CA MET A 181 0.81 8.19 23.39
C MET A 181 1.27 7.43 22.15
N LEU A 182 1.41 6.12 22.31
CA LEU A 182 1.55 5.19 21.20
C LEU A 182 0.29 5.30 20.32
N VAL A 183 0.44 5.90 19.14
CA VAL A 183 -0.63 6.07 18.16
C VAL A 183 -0.34 5.26 16.91
N MET A 184 -1.37 4.64 16.37
CA MET A 184 -1.30 3.86 15.14
C MET A 184 -1.64 4.75 13.95
N SER A 185 -0.62 5.10 13.16
CA SER A 185 -0.76 5.95 11.98
C SER A 185 -1.41 5.20 10.80
N GLU A 186 -1.85 5.92 9.77
CA GLU A 186 -2.37 5.32 8.53
C GLU A 186 -1.38 4.32 7.91
N ALA A 187 -0.08 4.54 8.06
CA ALA A 187 0.95 3.67 7.51
C ALA A 187 0.86 2.23 8.06
N ALA A 188 0.26 2.02 9.24
CA ALA A 188 0.01 0.69 9.80
C ALA A 188 -1.01 -0.14 9.00
N PHE A 189 -1.80 0.51 8.15
CA PHE A 189 -2.93 -0.09 7.44
C PHE A 189 -2.75 -0.13 5.92
N VAL A 190 -1.63 0.34 5.39
CA VAL A 190 -1.31 0.30 3.93
C VAL A 190 -0.89 -1.12 3.50
N ARG A 191 -1.45 -2.15 4.13
CA ARG A 191 -1.19 -3.56 3.79
C ARG A 191 -1.95 -4.01 2.54
#